data_AF-A0A920RV27-F1
#
_entry.id   AF-A0A920RV27-F1
#
_cell.length_a   1.000
_cell.length_b   1.000
_cell.length_c   1.000
_cell.angle_alpha   90.00
_cell.angle_beta   90.00
_cell.angle_gamma   90.00
#
_symmetry.space_group_name_H-M   'P 1'
#
loop_
_entity.id
_entity.type
_entity.pdbx_description
1 polymer ?
#
loop_
_entity_poly.entity_id
_entity_poly.type
_entity_poly.pdbx_seq_one_letter_code
_entity_poly.pdbx_strand_id
1 'polypeptide(L)' 'MHCPFFSYTDTKVIDSRLIAEGSQTRRRRECPSCGERFTTFESAELLMPKVIKSRNNMREPFNEQKLREGVF' A
#
# COMPACT_ATOMS: atom_id res chain seq x y z
N MET A 1 -0.17 10.88 7.31
CA MET A 1 0.14 11.43 5.96
C MET A 1 0.49 12.89 6.14
N HIS A 2 1.62 13.32 5.59
CA HIS A 2 2.12 14.68 5.78
C HIS A 2 1.40 15.69 4.88
N CYS A 3 1.20 16.90 5.41
CA CYS A 3 0.81 18.06 4.60
C CYS A 3 1.95 18.42 3.63
N PRO A 4 1.71 18.54 2.32
CA PRO A 4 2.75 18.84 1.34
C PRO A 4 3.32 20.26 1.45
N PHE A 5 2.68 21.15 2.19
CA PHE A 5 3.07 22.56 2.31
C PHE A 5 3.97 22.84 3.52
N PHE A 6 3.63 22.25 4.68
CA PHE A 6 4.29 22.54 5.96
C PHE A 6 4.79 21.28 6.67
N SER A 7 4.68 20.11 6.04
CA SER A 7 5.12 18.84 6.62
C SER A 7 4.45 18.51 7.96
N TYR A 8 3.23 19.01 8.19
CA TYR A 8 2.45 18.63 9.36
C TYR A 8 2.01 17.17 9.27
N THR A 9 2.24 16.39 10.33
CA THR A 9 2.08 14.92 10.33
C THR A 9 0.63 14.45 10.32
N ASP A 10 -0.28 15.26 10.88
CA ASP A 10 -1.66 14.89 11.15
C ASP A 10 -2.63 15.62 10.20
N THR A 11 -3.19 14.89 9.24
CA THR A 11 -4.04 15.48 8.19
C THR A 11 -5.41 14.84 8.22
N LYS A 12 -6.46 15.66 8.22
CA LYS A 12 -7.84 15.20 8.35
C LYS A 12 -8.35 14.70 7.01
N VAL A 13 -8.92 13.51 6.97
CA VAL A 13 -9.63 13.01 5.78
C VAL A 13 -11.04 13.60 5.76
N ILE A 14 -11.41 14.24 4.65
CA ILE A 14 -12.74 14.86 4.47
C ILE A 14 -13.65 14.10 3.50
N ASP A 15 -13.07 13.39 2.53
CA ASP A 15 -13.82 12.59 1.56
C ASP A 15 -12.96 11.41 1.10
N SER A 16 -13.56 10.24 0.90
CA SER A 16 -12.88 9.03 0.45
C SER A 16 -13.72 8.34 -0.61
N ARG A 17 -13.11 8.02 -1.76
CA ARG A 17 -13.77 7.36 -2.89
C ARG A 17 -12.89 6.27 -3.47
N LEU A 18 -13.51 5.18 -3.91
CA LEU A 18 -12.85 4.16 -4.71
C LEU A 18 -12.75 4.65 -6.15
N ILE A 19 -11.60 4.39 -6.78
CA ILE A 19 -11.32 4.65 -8.19
C ILE A 19 -10.65 3.42 -8.80
N ALA A 20 -10.35 3.46 -10.11
CA ALA A 20 -9.66 2.37 -10.81
C ALA A 20 -10.32 1.01 -10.56
N GLU A 21 -11.65 0.96 -10.74
CA GLU A 21 -12.46 -0.25 -10.51
C GLU A 21 -12.32 -0.85 -9.11
N GLY A 22 -12.01 -0.02 -8.11
CA GLY A 22 -11.84 -0.44 -6.71
C GLY A 22 -10.41 -0.80 -6.32
N SER A 23 -9.46 -0.79 -7.26
CA SER A 23 -8.04 -1.07 -6.97
C SER A 23 -7.31 0.07 -6.26
N GLN A 24 -7.87 1.29 -6.27
CA GLN A 24 -7.27 2.45 -5.63
C GLN A 24 -8.29 3.28 -4.85
N THR A 25 -7.83 3.91 -3.77
CA THR A 25 -8.61 4.83 -2.95
C THR A 25 -8.10 6.25 -3.13
N ARG A 26 -8.97 7.16 -3.60
CA ARG A 26 -8.73 8.60 -3.61
C ARG A 26 -9.25 9.21 -2.33
N ARG A 27 -8.39 9.89 -1.57
CA ARG A 27 -8.78 10.63 -0.36
C ARG A 27 -8.53 12.12 -0.53
N ARG A 28 -9.54 12.95 -0.22
CA ARG A 28 -9.37 14.39 -0.08
C ARG A 28 -9.06 14.69 1.40
N ARG A 29 -7.98 15.42 1.64
CA ARG A 29 -7.45 15.74 2.97
C ARG A 29 -7.42 17.25 3.18
N GLU A 30 -7.51 17.67 4.43
CA GLU A 30 -7.35 19.05 4.88
C GLU A 30 -6.29 19.08 5.99
N CYS A 31 -5.36 20.03 5.90
CA CYS A 31 -4.37 20.26 6.94
C CYS A 31 -4.96 21.20 8.02
N PRO A 32 -5.10 20.77 9.28
CA PRO A 32 -5.62 21.63 10.34
C PRO A 32 -4.65 22.78 10.71
N SER A 33 -3.34 22.64 10.42
CA SER A 33 -2.35 23.68 10.72
C SER A 33 -2.33 24.83 9.71
N CYS A 34 -2.67 24.60 8.44
CA CYS A 34 -2.60 25.63 7.39
C CYS A 34 -3.90 25.82 6.60
N GLY A 35 -4.94 25.03 6.86
CA GLY A 35 -6.24 25.09 6.17
C GLY A 35 -6.25 24.53 4.75
N GLU A 36 -5.09 24.22 4.19
CA GLU A 36 -4.98 23.78 2.79
C GLU A 36 -5.57 22.39 2.55
N ARG A 37 -6.19 22.23 1.38
CA ARG A 37 -6.83 20.98 0.94
C ARG A 37 -6.05 20.35 -0.19
N PHE A 38 -5.84 19.04 -0.10
CA PHE A 38 -5.10 18.28 -1.10
C PHE A 38 -5.68 16.87 -1.28
N THR A 39 -5.27 16.18 -2.34
CA THR A 39 -5.74 14.83 -2.68
C THR A 39 -4.59 13.85 -2.60
N THR A 40 -4.83 12.69 -1.97
CA THR A 40 -3.91 11.56 -1.95
C THR A 40 -4.53 10.36 -2.63
N PHE A 41 -3.70 9.57 -3.30
CA PHE A 41 -4.10 8.29 -3.89
C PHE A 41 -3.39 7.18 -3.12
N GLU A 42 -4.15 6.18 -2.70
CA GLU A 42 -3.67 5.03 -1.95
C GLU A 42 -3.99 3.78 -2.76
N SER A 43 -3.01 2.89 -2.91
CA SER A 43 -3.13 1.62 -3.65
C SER A 43 -2.70 0.49 -2.73
N ALA A 44 -3.34 -0.68 -2.84
CA ALA A 44 -2.92 -1.86 -2.09
C ALA A 44 -1.55 -2.33 -2.60
N GLU A 45 -0.58 -2.42 -1.70
CA GLU A 45 0.72 -3.03 -2.00
C GLU A 45 0.61 -4.55 -1.78
N LEU A 46 0.47 -5.29 -2.88
CA LEU A 46 0.37 -6.75 -2.86
C LEU A 46 1.77 -7.37 -2.90
N LEU A 47 2.42 -7.47 -1.74
CA LEU A 47 3.68 -8.21 -1.61
C LEU A 47 3.39 -9.69 -1.33
N MET A 48 3.88 -10.56 -2.21
CA MET A 48 3.81 -12.00 -1.98
C MET A 48 4.61 -12.40 -0.72
N PRO A 49 4.11 -13.35 0.09
CA PRO A 49 4.80 -13.79 1.29
C PRO A 49 6.15 -14.43 0.94
N LYS A 50 7.14 -14.24 1.81
CA LYS A 50 8.41 -14.97 1.71
C LYS A 50 8.20 -16.40 2.22
N VAL A 51 8.61 -17.39 1.44
CA VAL A 51 8.51 -18.80 1.79
C VAL A 51 9.83 -19.27 2.40
N ILE A 52 9.75 -20.07 3.46
CA ILE A 52 10.91 -20.72 4.07
C ILE A 52 11.10 -22.08 3.40
N LYS A 53 12.26 -22.33 2.78
CA LYS A 53 12.59 -23.69 2.31
C LYS A 53 12.98 -24.57 3.48
N SER A 54 12.25 -25.67 3.68
CA SER A 54 12.49 -26.65 4.74
C SER A 54 13.91 -27.22 4.76
N ARG A 55 14.56 -27.30 3.59
CA ARG A 55 15.90 -27.88 3.44
C ARG A 55 17.03 -26.99 3.95
N ASN A 56 16.92 -25.67 3.80
CA ASN A 56 18.03 -24.74 4.06
C ASN A 56 17.63 -23.58 5.00
N ASN A 57 16.38 -23.55 5.49
CA ASN A 57 15.80 -22.49 6.31
C ASN A 57 15.92 -21.07 5.72
N MET A 58 16.17 -20.97 4.41
CA MET A 58 16.30 -19.69 3.71
C MET A 58 14.94 -19.15 3.31
N ARG A 59 14.74 -17.84 3.50
CA ARG A 59 13.55 -17.09 3.06
C ARG A 59 13.75 -16.65 1.62
N GLU A 60 12.93 -17.15 0.70
CA GLU A 60 12.90 -16.68 -0.68
C GLU A 60 11.53 -16.07 -1.03
N PRO A 61 11.46 -15.13 -1.99
CA PRO A 61 10.18 -14.70 -2.54
C PRO A 61 9.39 -15.90 -3.06
N PHE A 62 8.08 -15.91 -2.83
CA PHE A 62 7.21 -16.92 -3.43
C PHE A 62 7.41 -16.94 -4.95
N ASN A 63 7.61 -18.14 -5.49
CA ASN A 63 7.74 -18.38 -6.92
C ASN A 63 6.79 -19.52 -7.28
N GLU A 64 5.73 -19.19 -8.03
CA GLU A 64 4.70 -20.14 -8.43
C GLU A 64 5.25 -21.28 -9.30
N GLN A 65 6.22 -21.01 -10.17
CA GLN A 65 6.80 -22.02 -11.04
C GLN A 65 7.51 -23.12 -10.24
N LYS A 66 8.27 -22.76 -9.20
CA LYS A 66 8.90 -23.74 -8.29
C LYS A 66 7.88 -24.62 -7.59
N LEU A 67 6.72 -24.07 -7.24
CA LEU A 67 5.64 -24.84 -6.62
C LEU A 67 5.08 -25.86 -7.60
N ARG A 68 4.79 -25.44 -8.85
CA ARG A 68 4.29 -26.33 -9.90
C ARG A 68 5.28 -27.44 -10.25
N GLU A 69 6.56 -27.13 -10.33
CA GLU A 69 7.63 -28.10 -10.59
C GLU A 69 7.82 -29.11 -9.45
N GLY A 70 7.50 -28.74 -8.19
CA GLY A 70 7.65 -29.62 -7.03
C GLY A 70 6.45 -30.51 -6.71
N VAL A 71 5.33 -30.36 -7.43
CA VAL A 71 4.11 -31.17 -7.24
C VAL A 71 4.09 -32.42 -8.13
N PHE A 72 5.03 -32.54 -9.08
CA PHE A 72 5.18 -33.70 -9.96
C PHE A 72 6.47 -34.48 -9.69
#